data_AF-A0A2Z5FYK9-F1
#
_entry.id   AF-A0A2Z5FYK9-F1
#
_cell.length_a   1.000
_cell.length_b   1.000
_cell.length_c   1.000
_cell.angle_alpha   90.00
_cell.angle_beta   90.00
_cell.angle_gamma   90.00
#
_symmetry.space_group_name_H-M   'P 1'
#
loop_
_entity.id
_entity.type
_entity.pdbx_description
1 polymer ?
#
loop_
_entity_poly.entity_id
_entity_poly.type
_entity_poly.pdbx_seq_one_letter_code
_entity_poly.pdbx_strand_id
1 'polypeptide(L)'
;MTQTSTQTAAIQEAEERLLILLPGIYRDRTDKVQPISMGSAPLAFDAEGNVAWDRMWGGFCDLAMAGGPPHKGKLLEPGTAESILQEPVRYAEICDEIVRGIGLAARLQAAPSSPGWVRVQCRNPTMAEWLLRAITMENVSVRLEQGVILLPAGPAFRVEKEIKNVVTVIAKTTHYWSGHLIRLQQLGIANLFNRLDSEAPLLQPGWETVTENTKVRERVQRTLEEATSLRTTTHTYPNWIGLDCGSVPSAITTMRRLIASNILCRREQTAILLPLNAASDPEGSRIAHSASELLARDE
;
A
#
# COMPACT_ATOMS: atom_id res chain seq x y z
N MET A 1 25.65 -21.50 12.53
CA MET A 1 26.19 -21.22 11.18
C MET A 1 25.12 -21.37 10.07
N THR A 2 24.17 -22.31 10.17
CA THR A 2 23.10 -22.51 9.17
C THR A 2 22.00 -21.44 9.20
N GLN A 3 21.52 -21.00 10.37
CA GLN A 3 20.43 -20.02 10.45
C GLN A 3 20.82 -18.62 9.91
N THR A 4 22.04 -18.16 10.21
CA THR A 4 22.56 -16.89 9.72
C THR A 4 22.77 -16.89 8.20
N SER A 5 23.20 -18.01 7.62
CA SER A 5 23.40 -18.11 6.16
C SER A 5 22.09 -18.15 5.38
N THR A 6 21.06 -18.84 5.90
CA THR A 6 19.70 -18.81 5.31
C THR A 6 19.10 -17.40 5.36
N GLN A 7 19.26 -16.69 6.48
CA GLN A 7 18.76 -15.33 6.64
C GLN A 7 19.42 -14.36 5.64
N THR A 8 20.74 -14.44 5.47
CA THR A 8 21.45 -13.61 4.48
C THR A 8 20.95 -13.88 3.06
N ALA A 9 20.69 -15.14 2.71
CA ALA A 9 20.16 -15.49 1.39
C ALA A 9 18.75 -14.92 1.15
N ALA A 10 17.85 -15.04 2.13
CA ALA A 10 16.50 -14.48 2.04
C ALA A 10 16.50 -12.95 1.89
N ILE A 11 17.35 -12.26 2.65
CA ILE A 11 17.54 -10.82 2.52
C ILE A 11 18.02 -10.46 1.11
N GLN A 12 19.06 -11.12 0.62
CA GLN A 12 19.61 -10.82 -0.70
C GLN A 12 18.58 -11.06 -1.81
N GLU A 13 17.85 -12.16 -1.75
CA GLU A 13 16.78 -12.44 -2.72
C GLU A 13 15.69 -11.37 -2.69
N ALA A 14 15.29 -10.90 -1.50
CA ALA A 14 14.31 -9.82 -1.38
C ALA A 14 14.80 -8.50 -1.99
N GLU A 15 16.08 -8.14 -1.80
CA GLU A 15 16.68 -6.94 -2.40
C GLU A 15 16.76 -7.04 -3.94
N GLU A 16 17.09 -8.22 -4.49
CA GLU A 16 17.10 -8.45 -5.93
C GLU A 16 15.70 -8.34 -6.55
N ARG A 17 14.70 -8.91 -5.89
CA ARG A 17 13.28 -8.79 -6.29
C ARG A 17 12.82 -7.33 -6.23
N LEU A 18 13.25 -6.58 -5.22
CA LEU A 18 12.93 -5.17 -5.07
C LEU A 18 13.48 -4.31 -6.22
N LEU A 19 14.68 -4.61 -6.73
CA LEU A 19 15.24 -3.92 -7.90
C LEU A 19 14.43 -4.14 -9.19
N ILE A 20 13.71 -5.25 -9.29
CA ILE A 20 12.77 -5.53 -10.38
C ILE A 20 11.50 -4.69 -10.22
N LEU A 21 10.98 -4.58 -8.99
CA LEU A 21 9.74 -3.84 -8.69
C LEU A 21 9.88 -2.33 -8.86
N LEU A 22 11.07 -1.77 -8.62
CA LEU A 22 11.28 -0.34 -8.60
C LEU A 22 11.47 0.28 -10.00
N PRO A 23 10.92 1.49 -10.23
CA PRO A 23 11.27 2.30 -11.39
C PRO A 23 12.78 2.49 -11.56
N GLY A 24 13.25 2.57 -12.81
CA GLY A 24 14.69 2.58 -13.11
C GLY A 24 15.45 3.73 -12.45
N ILE A 25 14.77 4.86 -12.24
CA ILE A 25 15.30 6.06 -11.58
C ILE A 25 15.74 5.84 -10.12
N TYR A 26 15.29 4.75 -9.48
CA TYR A 26 15.64 4.40 -8.10
C TYR A 26 16.73 3.34 -7.99
N ARG A 27 17.10 2.66 -9.09
CA ARG A 27 18.19 1.69 -9.06
C ARG A 27 19.47 2.39 -8.58
N ASP A 28 20.16 1.76 -7.63
CA ASP A 28 21.40 2.27 -7.00
C ASP A 28 21.26 3.63 -6.30
N ARG A 29 20.03 4.04 -5.97
CA ARG A 29 19.75 5.34 -5.34
C ARG A 29 18.82 5.26 -4.14
N THR A 30 18.40 4.06 -3.73
CA THR A 30 17.41 3.92 -2.66
C THR A 30 17.96 4.31 -1.29
N ASP A 31 19.28 4.26 -1.12
CA ASP A 31 20.03 4.83 0.01
C ASP A 31 19.96 6.37 0.08
N LYS A 32 19.71 7.02 -1.07
CA LYS A 32 19.64 8.49 -1.20
C LYS A 32 18.21 9.02 -1.08
N VAL A 33 17.21 8.14 -1.07
CA VAL A 33 15.81 8.55 -0.91
C VAL A 33 15.55 8.84 0.56
N GLN A 34 15.05 10.04 0.85
CA GLN A 34 14.77 10.47 2.21
C GLN A 34 13.26 10.48 2.46
N PRO A 35 12.78 10.01 3.62
CA PRO A 35 11.36 9.97 3.95
C PRO A 35 10.83 11.34 4.41
N ILE A 36 11.15 12.41 3.67
CA ILE A 36 10.80 13.80 4.00
C ILE A 36 9.75 14.29 3.01
N SER A 37 8.59 14.70 3.54
CA SER A 37 7.48 15.22 2.73
C SER A 37 7.74 16.65 2.24
N MET A 38 7.41 16.92 0.98
CA MET A 38 7.57 18.25 0.35
C MET A 38 6.33 19.16 0.53
N GLY A 39 5.34 18.74 1.32
CA GLY A 39 4.05 19.43 1.44
C GLY A 39 3.07 19.11 0.30
N SER A 40 1.79 19.43 0.49
CA SER A 40 0.73 19.13 -0.49
C SER A 40 0.45 20.35 -1.38
N ALA A 41 0.44 20.16 -2.70
CA ALA A 41 0.12 21.23 -3.65
C ALA A 41 -1.28 21.82 -3.40
N PRO A 42 -1.51 23.14 -3.48
CA PRO A 42 -2.84 23.72 -3.31
C PRO A 42 -3.82 23.22 -4.39
N LEU A 43 -5.13 23.26 -4.09
CA LEU A 43 -6.15 22.97 -5.11
C LEU A 43 -6.13 24.04 -6.19
N ALA A 44 -6.28 23.61 -7.44
CA ALA A 44 -6.59 24.47 -8.57
C ALA A 44 -8.01 24.20 -9.05
N PHE A 45 -8.70 25.22 -9.57
CA PHE A 45 -10.08 25.13 -10.02
C PHE A 45 -10.20 25.54 -11.48
N ASP A 46 -11.16 24.92 -12.20
CA ASP A 46 -11.51 25.28 -13.57
C ASP A 46 -12.49 26.46 -13.64
N ALA A 47 -12.90 26.84 -14.86
CA ALA A 47 -13.79 27.99 -15.07
C ALA A 47 -15.19 27.76 -14.48
N GLU A 48 -15.58 26.49 -14.34
CA GLU A 48 -16.84 26.04 -13.77
C GLU A 48 -16.78 25.89 -12.24
N GLY A 49 -15.60 26.13 -11.63
CA GLY A 49 -15.40 26.05 -10.18
C GLY A 49 -15.16 24.62 -9.66
N ASN A 50 -14.98 23.64 -10.54
CA ASN A 50 -14.61 22.28 -10.13
C ASN A 50 -13.10 22.18 -9.95
N VAL A 51 -12.65 21.20 -9.16
CA VAL A 51 -11.20 20.96 -9.01
C VAL A 51 -10.61 20.52 -10.35
N ALA A 52 -9.58 21.23 -10.79
CA ALA A 52 -8.79 20.94 -11.99
C ALA A 52 -7.73 19.86 -11.68
N TRP A 53 -8.20 18.63 -11.45
CA TRP A 53 -7.37 17.47 -11.09
C TRP A 53 -6.30 17.12 -12.11
N ASP A 54 -6.34 17.64 -13.33
CA ASP A 54 -5.34 17.43 -14.38
C ASP A 54 -4.23 18.51 -14.40
N ARG A 55 -4.44 19.63 -13.70
CA ARG A 55 -3.59 20.83 -13.78
C ARG A 55 -2.95 21.26 -12.46
N MET A 56 -3.31 20.65 -11.35
CA MET A 56 -2.80 21.03 -10.03
C MET A 56 -1.42 20.45 -9.66
N TRP A 57 -0.82 19.61 -10.51
CA TRP A 57 0.41 18.88 -10.20
C TRP A 57 1.65 19.56 -10.82
N GLY A 58 2.63 19.90 -9.98
CA GLY A 58 3.99 20.27 -10.45
C GLY A 58 4.99 19.11 -10.44
N GLY A 59 4.74 18.10 -9.61
CA GLY A 59 5.58 16.93 -9.40
C GLY A 59 5.07 16.08 -8.23
N PHE A 60 5.71 14.94 -7.98
CA PHE A 60 5.39 14.06 -6.86
C PHE A 60 6.62 13.81 -5.99
N CYS A 61 6.40 13.52 -4.71
CA CYS A 61 7.47 12.97 -3.86
C CYS A 61 7.96 11.62 -4.39
N ASP A 62 9.11 11.18 -3.90
CA ASP A 62 9.58 9.81 -4.13
C ASP A 62 8.53 8.78 -3.68
N LEU A 63 8.51 7.62 -4.33
CA LEU A 63 7.64 6.51 -3.95
C LEU A 63 7.97 6.04 -2.54
N ALA A 64 6.96 5.77 -1.72
CA ALA A 64 7.15 5.08 -0.45
C ALA A 64 7.83 3.71 -0.64
N MET A 65 7.52 3.03 -1.75
CA MET A 65 8.19 1.79 -2.17
C MET A 65 9.69 1.92 -2.37
N ALA A 66 10.17 3.10 -2.76
CA ALA A 66 11.59 3.40 -2.93
C ALA A 66 12.27 3.93 -1.65
N GLY A 67 11.51 4.11 -0.55
CA GLY A 67 11.99 4.71 0.70
C GLY A 67 11.53 6.15 0.93
N GLY A 68 10.74 6.72 0.02
CA GLY A 68 10.17 8.05 0.17
C GLY A 68 9.14 8.14 1.29
N PRO A 69 8.65 9.36 1.61
CA PRO A 69 7.57 9.50 2.58
C PRO A 69 6.28 8.89 2.03
N PRO A 70 5.48 8.18 2.84
CA PRO A 70 4.13 7.82 2.44
C PRO A 70 3.31 9.09 2.24
N HIS A 71 2.41 9.08 1.27
CA HIS A 71 1.50 10.18 1.03
C HIS A 71 0.74 10.60 2.30
N LYS A 72 0.39 9.63 3.16
CA LYS A 72 -0.23 9.87 4.47
C LYS A 72 0.57 9.28 5.62
N GLY A 73 0.57 9.98 6.74
CA GLY A 73 1.14 9.47 7.99
C GLY A 73 0.28 8.43 8.71
N LYS A 74 -0.99 8.29 8.34
CA LYS A 74 -1.96 7.30 8.86
C LYS A 74 -2.75 6.70 7.71
N LEU A 75 -3.22 5.47 7.87
CA LEU A 75 -4.05 4.81 6.86
C LEU A 75 -5.34 5.59 6.57
N LEU A 76 -5.61 5.85 5.29
CA LEU A 76 -6.92 6.30 4.83
C LEU A 76 -7.81 5.07 4.60
N GLU A 77 -8.86 4.93 5.41
CA GLU A 77 -9.82 3.83 5.38
C GLU A 77 -11.09 4.20 4.61
N PRO A 78 -11.80 3.20 4.03
CA PRO A 78 -13.13 3.42 3.45
C PRO A 78 -14.14 3.89 4.52
N GLY A 79 -15.23 4.52 4.09
CA GLY A 79 -16.39 4.76 4.94
C GLY A 79 -17.01 3.44 5.43
N THR A 80 -17.52 3.43 6.66
CA THR A 80 -18.24 2.27 7.20
C THR A 80 -19.60 2.11 6.51
N ALA A 81 -20.12 0.88 6.47
CA ALA A 81 -21.47 0.64 5.93
C ALA A 81 -22.53 1.48 6.66
N GLU A 82 -22.39 1.66 7.98
CA GLU A 82 -23.30 2.49 8.78
C GLU A 82 -23.26 3.96 8.36
N SER A 83 -22.09 4.57 8.21
CA SER A 83 -22.01 5.99 7.81
C SER A 83 -22.54 6.21 6.40
N ILE A 84 -22.29 5.27 5.49
CA ILE A 84 -22.81 5.33 4.12
C ILE A 84 -24.35 5.24 4.10
N LEU A 85 -24.94 4.38 4.93
CA LEU A 85 -26.40 4.27 5.06
C LEU A 85 -27.02 5.54 5.66
N GLN A 86 -26.31 6.24 6.54
CA GLN A 86 -26.77 7.52 7.12
C GLN A 86 -26.74 8.67 6.10
N GLU A 87 -25.77 8.69 5.18
CA GLU A 87 -25.58 9.77 4.21
C GLU A 87 -25.37 9.28 2.75
N PRO A 88 -26.33 8.55 2.16
CA PRO A 88 -26.14 7.87 0.88
C PRO A 88 -25.98 8.83 -0.31
N VAL A 89 -26.69 9.96 -0.30
CA VAL A 89 -26.58 11.00 -1.34
C VAL A 89 -25.18 11.62 -1.31
N ARG A 90 -24.70 11.98 -0.11
CA ARG A 90 -23.37 12.55 0.05
C ARG A 90 -22.27 11.57 -0.35
N TYR A 91 -22.43 10.30 -0.01
CA TYR A 91 -21.52 9.25 -0.45
C TYR A 91 -21.46 9.15 -1.99
N ALA A 92 -22.61 9.23 -2.67
CA ALA A 92 -22.65 9.20 -4.14
C ALA A 92 -21.90 10.39 -4.76
N GLU A 93 -22.12 11.62 -4.27
CA GLU A 93 -21.39 12.81 -4.73
C GLU A 93 -19.86 12.65 -4.59
N ILE A 94 -19.42 12.06 -3.48
CA ILE A 94 -18.00 11.83 -3.21
C ILE A 94 -17.44 10.76 -4.15
N CYS A 95 -18.19 9.70 -4.42
CA CYS A 95 -17.79 8.69 -5.41
C CYS A 95 -17.64 9.32 -6.79
N ASP A 96 -18.61 10.14 -7.22
CA ASP A 96 -18.57 10.82 -8.51
C ASP A 96 -17.36 11.74 -8.64
N GLU A 97 -17.03 12.50 -7.59
CA GLU A 97 -15.87 13.38 -7.59
C GLU A 97 -14.54 12.59 -7.60
N ILE A 98 -14.44 11.49 -6.86
CA ILE A 98 -13.27 10.60 -6.91
C ILE A 98 -13.11 9.98 -8.31
N VAL A 99 -14.20 9.49 -8.91
CA VAL A 99 -14.22 8.93 -10.27
C VAL A 99 -13.76 9.97 -11.30
N ARG A 100 -14.30 11.18 -11.22
CA ARG A 100 -13.88 12.31 -12.08
C ARG A 100 -12.40 12.62 -11.91
N GLY A 101 -11.93 12.72 -10.67
CA GLY A 101 -10.53 13.00 -10.36
C GLY A 101 -9.56 11.93 -10.88
N ILE A 102 -9.92 10.64 -10.75
CA ILE A 102 -9.14 9.53 -11.31
C ILE A 102 -9.06 9.63 -12.84
N GLY A 103 -10.18 9.91 -13.50
CA GLY A 103 -10.25 10.08 -14.95
C GLY A 103 -9.34 11.21 -15.45
N LEU A 104 -9.36 12.36 -14.77
CA LEU A 104 -8.56 13.53 -15.13
C LEU A 104 -7.06 13.36 -14.81
N ALA A 105 -6.74 12.92 -13.58
CA ALA A 105 -5.37 12.90 -13.09
C ALA A 105 -4.58 11.66 -13.55
N ALA A 106 -5.21 10.49 -13.57
CA ALA A 106 -4.56 9.22 -13.87
C ALA A 106 -4.89 8.67 -15.27
N ARG A 107 -5.90 9.23 -15.96
CA ARG A 107 -6.39 8.75 -17.26
C ARG A 107 -6.78 7.26 -17.23
N LEU A 108 -7.40 6.85 -16.12
CA LEU A 108 -7.95 5.52 -15.92
C LEU A 108 -9.46 5.60 -15.80
N GLN A 109 -10.15 4.54 -16.22
CA GLN A 109 -11.59 4.43 -16.05
C GLN A 109 -11.88 4.01 -14.61
N ALA A 110 -12.82 4.72 -13.98
CA ALA A 110 -13.28 4.42 -12.63
C ALA A 110 -14.80 4.47 -12.56
N ALA A 111 -15.36 3.79 -11.56
CA ALA A 111 -16.79 3.80 -11.27
C ALA A 111 -17.02 3.52 -9.78
N PRO A 112 -18.18 3.90 -9.21
CA PRO A 112 -18.58 3.40 -7.89
C PRO A 112 -18.61 1.86 -7.87
N SER A 113 -18.34 1.27 -6.71
CA SER A 113 -18.32 -0.18 -6.49
C SER A 113 -19.15 -0.56 -5.26
N SER A 114 -18.74 -1.59 -4.52
CA SER A 114 -19.31 -1.94 -3.22
C SER A 114 -19.21 -0.77 -2.23
N PRO A 115 -20.07 -0.70 -1.20
CA PRO A 115 -20.06 0.39 -0.22
C PRO A 115 -18.67 0.62 0.37
N GLY A 116 -18.22 1.88 0.30
CA GLY A 116 -16.91 2.33 0.76
C GLY A 116 -15.84 2.34 -0.32
N TRP A 117 -16.16 1.95 -1.56
CA TRP A 117 -15.17 1.68 -2.61
C TRP A 117 -15.53 2.27 -3.98
N VAL A 118 -14.50 2.78 -4.64
CA VAL A 118 -14.49 3.13 -6.07
C VAL A 118 -13.58 2.15 -6.80
N ARG A 119 -14.09 1.48 -7.84
CA ARG A 119 -13.30 0.58 -8.68
C ARG A 119 -12.54 1.35 -9.74
N VAL A 120 -11.30 0.94 -10.01
CA VAL A 120 -10.44 1.52 -11.05
C VAL A 120 -9.94 0.42 -11.98
N GLN A 121 -10.27 0.55 -13.26
CA GLN A 121 -9.83 -0.36 -14.29
C GLN A 121 -8.35 -0.11 -14.61
N CYS A 122 -7.51 -1.08 -14.27
CA CYS A 122 -6.11 -1.08 -14.66
C CYS A 122 -5.95 -1.59 -16.09
N ARG A 123 -4.87 -1.19 -16.76
CA ARG A 123 -4.62 -1.56 -18.17
C ARG A 123 -4.31 -3.05 -18.35
N ASN A 124 -3.81 -3.70 -17.31
CA ASN A 124 -3.56 -5.14 -17.24
C ASN A 124 -3.47 -5.57 -15.76
N PRO A 125 -3.55 -6.88 -15.46
CA PRO A 125 -3.47 -7.39 -14.09
C PRO A 125 -2.16 -7.01 -13.37
N THR A 126 -1.01 -7.03 -14.07
CA THR A 126 0.28 -6.66 -13.50
C THR A 126 0.30 -5.21 -12.98
N MET A 127 -0.32 -4.28 -13.72
CA MET A 127 -0.48 -2.90 -13.26
C MET A 127 -1.33 -2.84 -11.99
N ALA A 128 -2.43 -3.60 -11.91
CA ALA A 128 -3.29 -3.63 -10.73
C ALA A 128 -2.52 -4.13 -9.50
N GLU A 129 -1.77 -5.21 -9.64
CA GLU A 129 -0.94 -5.79 -8.58
C GLU A 129 0.23 -4.91 -8.14
N TRP A 130 0.84 -4.18 -9.08
CA TRP A 130 1.91 -3.24 -8.76
C TRP A 130 1.35 -2.00 -8.06
N LEU A 131 0.23 -1.46 -8.56
CA LEU A 131 -0.46 -0.33 -7.92
C LEU A 131 -0.97 -0.71 -6.53
N LEU A 132 -1.50 -1.92 -6.32
CA LEU A 132 -1.89 -2.43 -5.01
C LEU A 132 -0.74 -2.29 -3.99
N ARG A 133 0.44 -2.79 -4.34
CA ARG A 133 1.64 -2.72 -3.49
C ARG A 133 2.07 -1.27 -3.26
N ALA A 134 2.14 -0.46 -4.33
CA ALA A 134 2.54 0.93 -4.25
C ALA A 134 1.59 1.76 -3.37
N ILE A 135 0.28 1.69 -3.61
CA ILE A 135 -0.75 2.47 -2.91
C ILE A 135 -0.85 2.06 -1.43
N THR A 136 -0.71 0.76 -1.13
CA THR A 136 -0.64 0.27 0.25
C THR A 136 0.47 0.96 1.04
N MET A 137 1.68 1.05 0.46
CA MET A 137 2.83 1.71 1.10
C MET A 137 2.67 3.22 1.24
N GLU A 138 1.77 3.84 0.48
CA GLU A 138 1.43 5.26 0.58
C GLU A 138 0.37 5.56 1.67
N ASN A 139 -0.03 4.52 2.43
CA ASN A 139 -1.05 4.56 3.49
C ASN A 139 -2.45 4.97 3.00
N VAL A 140 -2.84 4.48 1.82
CA VAL A 140 -4.23 4.51 1.36
C VAL A 140 -4.71 3.07 1.22
N SER A 141 -5.89 2.76 1.77
CA SER A 141 -6.46 1.42 1.64
C SER A 141 -6.66 1.08 0.17
N VAL A 142 -6.38 -0.16 -0.21
CA VAL A 142 -6.58 -0.61 -1.59
C VAL A 142 -6.86 -2.11 -1.59
N ARG A 143 -7.81 -2.54 -2.42
CA ARG A 143 -8.11 -3.97 -2.64
C ARG A 143 -7.84 -4.35 -4.08
N LEU A 144 -7.55 -5.61 -4.31
CA LEU A 144 -7.45 -6.19 -5.65
C LEU A 144 -8.63 -7.13 -5.88
N GLU A 145 -9.38 -6.91 -6.95
CA GLU A 145 -10.48 -7.78 -7.39
C GLU A 145 -10.38 -7.98 -8.89
N GLN A 146 -10.15 -9.21 -9.37
CA GLN A 146 -10.22 -9.56 -10.80
C GLN A 146 -9.43 -8.62 -11.75
N GLY A 147 -8.23 -8.17 -11.34
CA GLY A 147 -7.41 -7.25 -12.15
C GLY A 147 -7.85 -5.78 -12.13
N VAL A 148 -8.78 -5.41 -11.26
CA VAL A 148 -9.10 -4.03 -10.88
C VAL A 148 -8.66 -3.75 -9.46
N ILE A 149 -8.38 -2.48 -9.16
CA ILE A 149 -8.15 -2.04 -7.78
C ILE A 149 -9.37 -1.30 -7.25
N LEU A 150 -9.64 -1.43 -5.96
CA LEU A 150 -10.65 -0.64 -5.25
C LEU A 150 -9.97 0.38 -4.35
N LEU A 151 -10.39 1.65 -4.46
CA LEU A 151 -9.91 2.78 -3.65
C LEU A 151 -11.01 3.27 -2.69
N PRO A 152 -10.67 3.82 -1.53
CA PRO A 152 -11.63 4.12 -0.49
C PRO A 152 -12.45 5.35 -0.84
N ALA A 153 -13.71 5.33 -0.44
CA ALA A 153 -14.63 6.46 -0.46
C ALA A 153 -15.47 6.42 0.82
N GLY A 154 -15.95 7.57 1.27
CA GLY A 154 -16.84 7.65 2.42
C GLY A 154 -17.54 9.00 2.51
N PRO A 155 -18.74 9.09 3.09
CA PRO A 155 -19.55 10.32 3.12
C PRO A 155 -18.84 11.50 3.82
N ALA A 156 -17.93 11.21 4.75
CA ALA A 156 -17.16 12.23 5.47
C ALA A 156 -15.92 12.76 4.70
N PHE A 157 -15.64 12.25 3.49
CA PHE A 157 -14.44 12.66 2.74
C PHE A 157 -14.60 14.09 2.22
N ARG A 158 -13.57 14.90 2.48
CA ARG A 158 -13.51 16.30 2.01
C ARG A 158 -12.63 16.42 0.78
N VAL A 159 -12.99 17.35 -0.10
CA VAL A 159 -12.29 17.61 -1.37
C VAL A 159 -10.82 17.92 -1.12
N GLU A 160 -10.53 18.86 -0.22
CA GLU A 160 -9.18 19.31 0.08
C GLU A 160 -8.33 18.34 0.91
N LYS A 161 -8.94 17.24 1.39
CA LYS A 161 -8.29 16.23 2.22
C LYS A 161 -8.46 14.83 1.64
N GLU A 162 -9.47 14.08 2.06
CA GLU A 162 -9.55 12.65 1.81
C GLU A 162 -9.70 12.33 0.31
N ILE A 163 -10.55 13.07 -0.42
CA ILE A 163 -10.71 12.91 -1.87
C ILE A 163 -9.40 13.21 -2.59
N LYS A 164 -8.77 14.35 -2.28
CA LYS A 164 -7.45 14.71 -2.82
C LYS A 164 -6.40 13.64 -2.55
N ASN A 165 -6.42 13.00 -1.38
CA ASN A 165 -5.45 11.96 -1.06
C ASN A 165 -5.63 10.73 -1.97
N VAL A 166 -6.88 10.33 -2.22
CA VAL A 166 -7.20 9.22 -3.15
C VAL A 166 -6.76 9.57 -4.58
N VAL A 167 -7.11 10.76 -5.07
CA VAL A 167 -6.74 11.20 -6.43
C VAL A 167 -5.22 11.38 -6.56
N THR A 168 -4.55 11.89 -5.53
CA THR A 168 -3.09 12.07 -5.55
C THR A 168 -2.36 10.72 -5.58
N VAL A 169 -2.78 9.76 -4.75
CA VAL A 169 -2.06 8.48 -4.67
C VAL A 169 -2.15 7.69 -5.98
N ILE A 170 -3.32 7.68 -6.62
CA ILE A 170 -3.51 6.99 -7.90
C ILE A 170 -2.80 7.72 -9.05
N ALA A 171 -2.81 9.06 -9.06
CA ALA A 171 -2.05 9.86 -10.02
C ALA A 171 -0.53 9.61 -9.87
N LYS A 172 0.00 9.68 -8.63
CA LYS A 172 1.41 9.43 -8.30
C LYS A 172 1.83 8.04 -8.77
N THR A 173 1.13 7.00 -8.33
CA THR A 173 1.51 5.61 -8.62
C THR A 173 1.35 5.28 -10.10
N THR A 174 0.30 5.78 -10.77
CA THR A 174 0.16 5.64 -12.23
C THR A 174 1.24 6.39 -13.00
N HIS A 175 1.67 7.56 -12.52
CA HIS A 175 2.80 8.30 -13.10
C HIS A 175 4.10 7.48 -13.03
N TYR A 176 4.40 6.84 -11.89
CA TYR A 176 5.55 5.95 -11.80
C TYR A 176 5.43 4.70 -12.67
N TRP A 177 4.25 4.07 -12.72
CA TRP A 177 4.02 2.90 -13.57
C TRP A 177 4.14 3.21 -15.06
N SER A 178 3.50 4.29 -15.53
CA SER A 178 3.42 4.61 -16.96
C SER A 178 4.58 5.46 -17.45
N GLY A 179 5.17 6.28 -16.57
CA GLY A 179 6.21 7.26 -16.93
C GLY A 179 7.63 6.82 -16.58
N HIS A 180 7.81 5.96 -15.58
CA HIS A 180 9.15 5.59 -15.07
C HIS A 180 9.47 4.09 -15.14
N LEU A 181 8.52 3.25 -15.54
CA LEU A 181 8.75 1.84 -15.89
C LEU A 181 8.62 1.65 -17.39
N ILE A 182 9.72 1.25 -18.04
CA ILE A 182 9.67 0.86 -19.46
C ILE A 182 8.97 -0.49 -19.63
N ARG A 183 8.49 -0.78 -20.83
CA ARG A 183 7.76 -2.03 -21.13
C ARG A 183 8.52 -3.30 -20.72
N LEU A 184 9.84 -3.33 -20.90
CA LEU A 184 10.66 -4.48 -20.49
C LEU A 184 10.67 -4.67 -18.96
N GLN A 185 10.70 -3.58 -18.18
CA GLN A 185 10.58 -3.66 -16.72
C GLN A 185 9.20 -4.15 -16.31
N GLN A 186 8.13 -3.65 -16.95
CA GLN A 186 6.76 -4.10 -16.67
C GLN A 186 6.59 -5.61 -16.93
N LEU A 187 7.23 -6.15 -17.98
CA LEU A 187 7.27 -7.61 -18.23
C LEU A 187 8.09 -8.36 -17.18
N GLY A 188 9.22 -7.81 -16.74
CA GLY A 188 10.01 -8.37 -15.63
C GLY A 188 9.21 -8.46 -14.34
N ILE A 189 8.42 -7.43 -14.03
CA ILE A 189 7.51 -7.40 -12.89
C ILE A 189 6.41 -8.47 -13.04
N ALA A 190 5.81 -8.61 -14.22
CA ALA A 190 4.81 -9.65 -14.48
C ALA A 190 5.39 -11.06 -14.22
N ASN A 191 6.60 -11.33 -14.71
CA ASN A 191 7.28 -12.61 -14.48
C ASN A 191 7.61 -12.82 -13.00
N LEU A 192 8.01 -11.77 -12.29
CA LEU A 192 8.24 -11.83 -10.85
C LEU A 192 6.97 -12.18 -10.09
N PHE A 193 5.84 -11.51 -10.38
CA PHE A 193 4.56 -11.82 -9.72
C PHE A 193 4.11 -13.25 -9.97
N ASN A 194 4.20 -13.75 -11.21
CA ASN A 194 3.89 -15.15 -11.51
C ASN A 194 4.75 -16.13 -10.70
N ARG A 195 6.04 -15.82 -10.51
CA ARG A 195 6.94 -16.65 -9.69
C ARG A 195 6.55 -16.60 -8.22
N LEU A 196 6.37 -15.40 -7.67
CA LEU A 196 5.99 -15.20 -6.28
C LEU A 196 4.67 -15.91 -5.94
N ASP A 197 3.67 -15.82 -6.82
CA ASP A 197 2.39 -16.50 -6.61
C ASP A 197 2.49 -18.02 -6.70
N SER A 198 3.45 -18.55 -7.46
CA SER A 198 3.74 -20.00 -7.48
C SER A 198 4.43 -20.50 -6.20
N GLU A 199 5.14 -19.62 -5.49
CA GLU A 199 5.78 -19.92 -4.20
C GLU A 199 4.76 -19.84 -3.06
N ALA A 200 4.05 -18.71 -2.97
CA ALA A 200 2.96 -18.50 -2.03
C ALA A 200 2.09 -17.31 -2.49
N PRO A 201 0.74 -17.42 -2.46
CA PRO A 201 -0.15 -16.34 -2.87
C PRO A 201 0.13 -15.03 -2.14
N LEU A 202 -0.10 -13.87 -2.77
CA LEU A 202 0.08 -12.57 -2.11
C LEU A 202 -0.69 -12.51 -0.80
N LEU A 203 0.02 -12.23 0.29
CA LEU A 203 -0.62 -12.03 1.58
C LEU A 203 -1.08 -10.57 1.71
N GLN A 204 -2.39 -10.39 1.82
CA GLN A 204 -3.08 -9.11 1.90
C GLN A 204 -4.06 -9.11 3.08
N PRO A 205 -4.49 -7.94 3.59
CA PRO A 205 -5.48 -7.85 4.66
C PRO A 205 -6.76 -8.62 4.32
N GLY A 206 -7.36 -9.26 5.32
CA GLY A 206 -8.70 -9.84 5.17
C GLY A 206 -9.72 -8.72 4.99
N TRP A 207 -10.52 -8.77 3.93
CA TRP A 207 -11.50 -7.71 3.63
C TRP A 207 -12.95 -8.12 3.87
N GLU A 208 -13.19 -9.38 4.24
CA GLU A 208 -14.50 -9.86 4.65
C GLU A 208 -14.91 -9.25 5.98
N THR A 209 -16.17 -8.85 6.08
CA THR A 209 -16.77 -8.35 7.32
C THR A 209 -16.79 -9.46 8.36
N VAL A 210 -15.81 -9.43 9.24
CA VAL A 210 -15.87 -10.19 10.48
C VAL A 210 -15.42 -9.25 11.57
N THR A 211 -16.28 -9.07 12.56
CA THR A 211 -15.94 -8.56 13.89
C THR A 211 -14.51 -8.96 14.23
N GLU A 212 -13.66 -7.99 14.55
CA GLU A 212 -12.25 -8.21 14.86
C GLU A 212 -12.11 -9.48 15.71
N ASN A 213 -11.53 -10.53 15.14
CA ASN A 213 -11.39 -11.78 15.87
C ASN A 213 -10.20 -11.60 16.81
N THR A 214 -10.48 -11.02 17.99
CA THR A 214 -9.48 -10.67 18.99
C THR A 214 -8.56 -11.85 19.31
N LYS A 215 -9.12 -13.07 19.31
CA LYS A 215 -8.33 -14.31 19.51
C LYS A 215 -7.33 -14.58 18.38
N VAL A 216 -7.68 -14.32 17.13
CA VAL A 216 -6.74 -14.45 16.00
C VAL A 216 -5.64 -13.40 16.14
N ARG A 217 -6.00 -12.14 16.40
CA ARG A 217 -5.02 -11.07 16.62
C ARG A 217 -4.04 -11.43 17.74
N GLU A 218 -4.53 -11.87 18.90
CA GLU A 218 -3.70 -12.25 20.05
C GLU A 218 -2.73 -13.40 19.72
N ARG A 219 -3.17 -14.41 18.97
CA ARG A 219 -2.31 -15.52 18.53
C ARG A 219 -1.23 -15.05 17.56
N VAL A 220 -1.62 -14.25 16.56
CA VAL A 220 -0.69 -13.67 15.59
C VAL A 220 0.31 -12.74 16.28
N GLN A 221 -0.15 -11.91 17.21
CA GLN A 221 0.70 -11.05 18.04
C GLN A 221 1.75 -11.86 18.77
N ARG A 222 1.34 -12.90 19.52
CA ARG A 222 2.28 -13.74 20.26
C ARG A 222 3.33 -14.36 19.34
N THR A 223 2.88 -14.92 18.22
CA THR A 223 3.76 -15.56 17.24
C THR A 223 4.78 -14.56 16.65
N LEU A 224 4.34 -13.33 16.34
CA LEU A 224 5.22 -12.27 15.86
C LEU A 224 6.25 -11.82 16.90
N GLU A 225 5.80 -11.58 18.15
CA GLU A 225 6.69 -11.14 19.23
C GLU A 225 7.72 -12.23 19.56
N GLU A 226 7.31 -13.51 19.58
CA GLU A 226 8.21 -14.66 19.79
C GLU A 226 9.24 -14.80 18.65
N ALA A 227 8.80 -14.67 17.39
CA ALA A 227 9.68 -14.87 16.23
C ALA A 227 10.65 -13.71 15.98
N THR A 228 10.26 -12.48 16.30
CA THR A 228 11.03 -11.27 15.96
C THR A 228 11.75 -10.65 17.17
N SER A 229 11.28 -10.95 18.39
CA SER A 229 11.65 -10.26 19.62
C SER A 229 11.29 -8.76 19.63
N LEU A 230 10.46 -8.29 18.69
CA LEU A 230 9.95 -6.92 18.63
C LEU A 230 8.57 -6.85 19.29
N ARG A 231 8.19 -5.65 19.74
CA ARG A 231 6.87 -5.39 20.32
C ARG A 231 5.87 -5.00 19.25
N THR A 232 4.63 -5.44 19.41
CA THR A 232 3.54 -4.94 18.59
C THR A 232 3.05 -3.56 19.07
N THR A 233 2.55 -2.75 18.15
CA THR A 233 2.07 -1.40 18.47
C THR A 233 0.67 -1.42 19.07
N THR A 234 0.34 -0.42 19.88
CA THR A 234 -1.01 -0.23 20.45
C THR A 234 -2.04 0.29 19.44
N HIS A 235 -1.60 0.86 18.32
CA HIS A 235 -2.50 1.30 17.26
C HIS A 235 -3.15 0.11 16.55
N THR A 236 -4.48 0.07 16.58
CA THR A 236 -5.27 -1.01 16.01
C THR A 236 -5.95 -0.55 14.72
N TYR A 237 -5.69 -1.29 13.65
CA TYR A 237 -6.52 -1.30 12.45
C TYR A 237 -7.07 -2.73 12.34
N PRO A 238 -8.36 -2.95 12.03
CA PRO A 238 -8.99 -4.27 12.13
C PRO A 238 -8.19 -5.39 11.44
N ASN A 239 -7.63 -5.08 10.26
CA ASN A 239 -6.94 -6.07 9.42
C ASN A 239 -5.43 -5.83 9.31
N TRP A 240 -4.85 -5.07 10.24
CA TRP A 240 -3.41 -4.86 10.33
C TRP A 240 -2.90 -5.04 11.76
N ILE A 241 -1.68 -5.55 11.89
CA ILE A 241 -0.95 -5.60 13.15
C ILE A 241 0.36 -4.84 13.00
N GLY A 242 0.63 -3.92 13.92
CA GLY A 242 1.87 -3.14 13.90
C GLY A 242 3.00 -3.83 14.64
N LEU A 243 4.21 -3.71 14.12
CA LEU A 243 5.45 -4.20 14.70
C LEU A 243 6.47 -3.06 14.73
N ASP A 244 6.92 -2.68 15.93
CA ASP A 244 7.85 -1.57 16.11
C ASP A 244 9.27 -1.99 15.74
N CYS A 245 9.81 -1.37 14.68
CA CYS A 245 11.16 -1.63 14.20
C CYS A 245 12.21 -0.73 14.87
N GLY A 246 11.82 0.12 15.83
CA GLY A 246 12.72 0.99 16.60
C GLY A 246 13.19 2.25 15.85
N SER A 247 13.34 2.18 14.53
CA SER A 247 13.76 3.31 13.71
C SER A 247 13.03 3.39 12.37
N VAL A 248 13.00 4.61 11.80
CA VAL A 248 12.43 4.85 10.47
C VAL A 248 13.20 4.10 9.36
N PRO A 249 14.55 4.10 9.33
CA PRO A 249 15.32 3.33 8.35
C PRO A 249 15.05 1.82 8.42
N SER A 250 15.01 1.24 9.62
CA SER A 250 14.72 -0.19 9.80
C SER A 250 13.30 -0.55 9.36
N ALA A 251 12.31 0.30 9.66
CA ALA A 251 10.94 0.11 9.18
C ALA A 251 10.83 0.19 7.65
N ILE A 252 11.50 1.15 7.01
CA ILE A 252 11.50 1.28 5.54
C ILE A 252 12.13 0.05 4.88
N THR A 253 13.30 -0.36 5.37
CA THR A 253 14.04 -1.50 4.80
C THR A 253 13.24 -2.80 4.95
N THR A 254 12.71 -3.06 6.15
CA THR A 254 11.89 -4.26 6.41
C THR A 254 10.61 -4.26 5.57
N MET A 255 9.90 -3.13 5.50
CA MET A 255 8.68 -3.00 4.69
C MET A 255 8.94 -3.30 3.21
N ARG A 256 10.05 -2.81 2.64
CA ARG A 256 10.43 -3.04 1.23
C ARG A 256 10.75 -4.50 0.96
N ARG A 257 11.48 -5.18 1.85
CA ARG A 257 11.79 -6.61 1.74
C ARG A 257 10.55 -7.48 1.80
N LEU A 258 9.60 -7.17 2.69
CA LEU A 258 8.33 -7.90 2.80
C LEU A 258 7.47 -7.76 1.55
N ILE A 259 7.35 -6.55 0.99
CA ILE A 259 6.64 -6.31 -0.28
C ILE A 259 7.28 -7.09 -1.44
N ALA A 260 8.61 -7.15 -1.48
CA ALA A 260 9.35 -7.94 -2.45
C ALA A 260 9.21 -9.46 -2.23
N SER A 261 8.74 -9.88 -1.06
CA SER A 261 8.53 -11.28 -0.66
C SER A 261 7.04 -11.68 -0.62
N ASN A 262 6.24 -11.02 -1.46
CA ASN A 262 4.81 -11.27 -1.63
C ASN A 262 3.94 -11.10 -0.36
N ILE A 263 4.31 -10.16 0.52
CA ILE A 263 3.53 -9.78 1.70
C ILE A 263 3.27 -8.27 1.63
N LEU A 264 1.99 -7.86 1.56
CA LEU A 264 1.66 -6.45 1.66
C LEU A 264 2.17 -5.89 2.99
N CYS A 265 2.75 -4.70 2.95
CA CYS A 265 3.30 -4.06 4.13
C CYS A 265 3.22 -2.55 3.96
N ARG A 266 2.95 -1.84 5.04
CA ARG A 266 2.94 -0.37 5.09
C ARG A 266 3.62 0.11 6.37
N ARG A 267 3.79 1.41 6.54
CA ARG A 267 4.53 1.99 7.68
C ARG A 267 3.79 3.17 8.30
N GLU A 268 3.84 3.25 9.62
CA GLU A 268 3.56 4.48 10.38
C GLU A 268 4.70 4.71 11.36
N GLN A 269 5.45 5.80 11.18
CA GLN A 269 6.62 6.09 12.01
C GLN A 269 7.57 4.87 12.08
N THR A 270 8.08 4.49 13.24
CA THR A 270 9.03 3.37 13.40
C THR A 270 8.37 2.00 13.23
N ALA A 271 7.05 1.91 13.06
CA ALA A 271 6.35 0.65 12.96
C ALA A 271 6.00 0.29 11.52
N ILE A 272 6.20 -0.98 11.17
CA ILE A 272 5.59 -1.59 10.01
C ILE A 272 4.24 -2.17 10.39
N LEU A 273 3.26 -2.12 9.49
CA LEU A 273 1.97 -2.75 9.66
C LEU A 273 1.84 -3.92 8.69
N LEU A 274 1.64 -5.11 9.26
CA LEU A 274 1.51 -6.40 8.58
C LEU A 274 0.03 -6.78 8.44
N PRO A 275 -0.38 -7.45 7.35
CA PRO A 275 -1.76 -7.82 7.11
C PRO A 275 -2.20 -8.94 8.04
N LEU A 276 -3.40 -8.80 8.59
CA LEU A 276 -4.11 -9.89 9.26
C LEU A 276 -5.13 -10.47 8.29
N ASN A 277 -5.01 -11.78 8.04
CA ASN A 277 -5.95 -12.50 7.17
C ASN A 277 -6.09 -13.95 7.64
N ALA A 278 -7.11 -14.19 8.45
CA ALA A 278 -7.32 -15.51 9.05
C ALA A 278 -7.59 -16.63 8.03
N ALA A 279 -8.06 -16.29 6.82
CA ALA A 279 -8.30 -17.27 5.76
C ALA A 279 -7.00 -17.77 5.12
N SER A 280 -5.97 -16.91 5.06
CA SER A 280 -4.69 -17.22 4.39
C SER A 280 -3.54 -17.52 5.35
N ASP A 281 -3.57 -16.97 6.57
CA ASP A 281 -2.54 -17.16 7.61
C ASP A 281 -3.19 -17.11 9.02
N PRO A 282 -3.98 -18.12 9.41
CA PRO A 282 -4.79 -18.12 10.64
C PRO A 282 -3.97 -17.98 11.93
N GLU A 283 -2.74 -18.48 11.93
CA GLU A 283 -1.83 -18.48 13.08
C GLU A 283 -0.72 -17.43 12.95
N GLY A 284 -0.64 -16.72 11.83
CA GLY A 284 0.39 -15.71 11.60
C GLY A 284 1.79 -16.31 11.37
N SER A 285 1.91 -17.62 11.15
CA SER A 285 3.20 -18.29 11.03
C SER A 285 3.97 -17.81 9.81
N ARG A 286 3.27 -17.53 8.70
CA ARG A 286 3.91 -17.06 7.47
C ARG A 286 4.46 -15.64 7.64
N ILE A 287 3.65 -14.72 8.20
CA ILE A 287 4.14 -13.37 8.47
C ILE A 287 5.24 -13.33 9.51
N ALA A 288 5.14 -14.14 10.57
CA ALA A 288 6.15 -14.18 11.63
C ALA A 288 7.48 -14.72 11.13
N HIS A 289 7.46 -15.79 10.33
CA HIS A 289 8.64 -16.34 9.70
C HIS A 289 9.31 -15.31 8.77
N SER A 290 8.54 -14.73 7.84
CA SER A 290 9.08 -13.75 6.88
C SER A 290 9.58 -12.48 7.56
N ALA A 291 8.87 -11.99 8.59
CA ALA A 291 9.30 -10.84 9.37
C ALA A 291 10.60 -11.15 10.11
N SER A 292 10.74 -12.33 10.73
CA SER A 292 11.96 -12.73 11.44
C SER A 292 13.18 -12.79 10.50
N GLU A 293 13.02 -13.34 9.30
CA GLU A 293 14.11 -13.46 8.32
C GLU A 293 14.50 -12.11 7.70
N LEU A 294 13.52 -11.28 7.36
CA LEU A 294 13.74 -10.07 6.56
C LEU A 294 13.94 -8.81 7.38
N LEU A 295 13.77 -8.87 8.71
CA LEU A 295 13.90 -7.74 9.61
C LEU A 295 15.27 -7.06 9.46
N ALA A 296 15.25 -5.77 9.18
CA ALA A 296 16.43 -4.92 9.34
C ALA A 296 16.58 -4.57 10.82
N ARG A 297 17.76 -4.82 11.38
CA ARG A 297 18.14 -4.37 12.72
C ARG A 297 19.13 -3.23 12.53
N ASP A 298 18.98 -2.17 13.32
CA ASP A 298 20.02 -1.15 13.39
C ASP A 298 21.29 -1.82 13.93
N GLU A 299 22.41 -1.69 13.21
CA GLU A 299 23.75 -2.06 13.68
C GLU A 299 24.28 -1.02 14.68
#